data_AF-A0A943I2H4-F1
#
_entry.id   AF-A0A943I2H4-F1
#
_cell.length_a   1.000
_cell.length_b   1.000
_cell.length_c   1.000
_cell.angle_alpha   90.00
_cell.angle_beta   90.00
_cell.angle_gamma   90.00
#
_symmetry.space_group_name_H-M   'P 1'
#
loop_
_entity.id
_entity.type
_entity.pdbx_description
1 polymer ?
#
loop_
_entity_poly.entity_id
_entity_poly.type
_entity_poly.pdbx_seq_one_letter_code
_entity_poly.pdbx_strand_id
1 'polypeptide(L)'
;MDLAKQAQIVDSIHDTLSDFVGQKLRVRANMGRSKIVESEGVLMQVHPKLFIMEVKRKRGVAARQSYQYVDILTGMVELSQNGEALFGPFIEEIEAEDELVSVIAEGQQESSEPELQSLPMI
;
A
#
# COMPACT_ATOMS: atom_id res chain seq x y z
N MET A 1 5.14 14.60 -1.99
CA MET A 1 5.18 13.26 -2.62
C MET A 1 5.39 13.42 -4.10
N ASP A 2 6.34 12.69 -4.66
CA ASP A 2 6.64 12.72 -6.09
C ASP A 2 5.59 11.88 -6.84
N LEU A 3 4.57 12.55 -7.42
CA LEU A 3 3.52 11.89 -8.21
C LEU A 3 4.10 11.06 -9.37
N ALA A 4 5.29 11.44 -9.89
CA ALA A 4 5.92 10.73 -10.99
C ALA A 4 6.39 9.33 -10.57
N LYS A 5 6.95 9.19 -9.36
CA LYS A 5 7.35 7.88 -8.82
C LYS A 5 6.16 6.96 -8.60
N GLN A 6 5.07 7.48 -8.03
CA GLN A 6 3.86 6.68 -7.80
C GLN A 6 3.26 6.15 -9.11
N ALA A 7 3.26 6.96 -10.17
CA ALA A 7 2.81 6.54 -11.48
C ALA A 7 3.67 5.37 -12.03
N GLN A 8 5.00 5.47 -11.93
CA GLN A 8 5.92 4.41 -12.36
C GLN A 8 5.72 3.09 -11.60
N ILE A 9 5.44 3.16 -10.29
CA ILE A 9 5.14 1.96 -9.48
C ILE A 9 3.82 1.33 -9.93
N VAL A 10 2.77 2.13 -10.16
CA VAL A 10 1.48 1.62 -10.63
C VAL A 10 1.61 0.94 -11.99
N ASP A 11 2.37 1.52 -12.92
CA ASP A 11 2.64 0.91 -14.23
C ASP A 11 3.38 -0.43 -14.08
N SER A 12 4.37 -0.49 -13.17
CA SER A 12 5.10 -1.74 -12.87
C SER A 12 4.19 -2.82 -12.28
N ILE A 13 3.25 -2.43 -11.39
CA ILE A 13 2.26 -3.36 -10.82
C ILE A 13 1.31 -3.85 -11.93
N HIS A 14 0.87 -2.96 -12.82
CA HIS A 14 0.02 -3.32 -13.96
C HIS A 14 0.72 -4.36 -14.84
N ASP A 15 1.96 -4.12 -15.24
CA ASP A 15 2.70 -5.01 -16.13
C ASP A 15 2.92 -6.37 -15.48
N THR A 16 3.33 -6.37 -14.20
CA THR A 16 3.48 -7.60 -13.41
C THR A 16 2.16 -8.37 -13.38
N LEU A 17 1.04 -7.72 -13.00
CA LEU A 17 -0.26 -8.38 -12.95
C LEU A 17 -0.71 -8.91 -14.31
N SER A 18 -0.37 -8.24 -15.41
CA SER A 18 -0.72 -8.68 -16.76
C SER A 18 -0.11 -10.04 -17.09
N ASP A 19 1.10 -10.34 -16.61
CA ASP A 19 1.76 -11.64 -16.77
C ASP A 19 1.14 -12.74 -15.89
N PHE A 20 0.49 -12.35 -14.78
CA PHE A 20 -0.18 -13.28 -13.85
C PHE A 20 -1.65 -13.56 -14.20
N VAL A 21 -2.16 -13.06 -15.32
CA VAL A 21 -3.55 -13.31 -15.74
C VAL A 21 -3.78 -14.82 -15.96
N GLY A 22 -4.86 -15.33 -15.36
CA GLY A 22 -5.21 -16.74 -15.37
C GLY A 22 -4.48 -17.59 -14.32
N GLN A 23 -3.55 -17.01 -13.57
CA GLN A 23 -2.82 -17.71 -12.51
C GLN A 23 -3.55 -17.66 -11.17
N LYS A 24 -3.33 -18.68 -10.35
CA LYS A 24 -3.82 -18.74 -8.97
C LYS A 24 -2.91 -17.93 -8.06
N LEU A 25 -3.50 -16.97 -7.35
CA LEU A 25 -2.84 -16.11 -6.39
C LEU A 25 -3.60 -16.15 -5.07
N ARG A 26 -2.88 -15.97 -3.99
CA ARG A 26 -3.46 -15.80 -2.66
C ARG A 26 -3.59 -14.31 -2.40
N VAL A 27 -4.82 -13.87 -2.16
CA VAL A 27 -5.17 -12.49 -1.87
C VAL A 27 -5.41 -12.33 -0.38
N ARG A 28 -4.77 -11.32 0.20
CA ARG A 28 -4.99 -10.90 1.58
C ARG A 28 -5.45 -9.45 1.54
N ALA A 29 -6.75 -9.25 1.75
CA ALA A 29 -7.38 -7.94 1.66
C ALA A 29 -7.88 -7.49 3.02
N ASN A 30 -7.60 -6.23 3.37
CA ASN A 30 -8.16 -5.58 4.55
C ASN A 30 -9.56 -5.04 4.23
N MET A 31 -10.60 -5.67 4.79
CA MET A 31 -11.99 -5.26 4.62
C MET A 31 -12.48 -4.28 5.71
N GLY A 32 -11.58 -3.61 6.45
CA GLY A 32 -11.94 -2.52 7.36
C GLY A 32 -11.18 -2.54 8.70
N ARG A 33 -11.81 -2.05 9.78
CA ARG A 33 -11.10 -1.71 11.04
C ARG A 33 -10.31 -2.84 11.71
N SER A 34 -10.63 -4.12 11.46
CA SER A 34 -9.85 -5.25 11.97
C SER A 34 -10.10 -6.55 11.21
N LYS A 35 -10.60 -6.47 9.97
CA LYS A 35 -11.06 -7.65 9.24
C LYS A 35 -10.17 -7.91 8.04
N ILE A 36 -9.13 -8.71 8.26
CA ILE A 36 -8.28 -9.19 7.18
C ILE A 36 -8.88 -10.50 6.65
N VAL A 37 -9.15 -10.53 5.35
CA VAL A 37 -9.64 -11.72 4.67
C VAL A 37 -8.52 -12.24 3.79
N GLU A 38 -8.08 -13.44 4.11
CA GLU A 38 -7.17 -14.20 3.28
C GLU A 38 -7.95 -15.24 2.49
N SER A 39 -7.73 -15.31 1.18
CA SER A 39 -8.42 -16.25 0.31
C SER A 39 -7.60 -16.56 -0.93
N GLU A 40 -7.82 -17.74 -1.50
CA GLU A 40 -7.26 -18.10 -2.79
C GLU A 40 -8.17 -17.60 -3.91
N GLY A 41 -7.57 -17.02 -4.95
CA GLY A 41 -8.29 -16.55 -6.13
C GLY A 41 -7.50 -16.71 -7.41
N VAL A 42 -8.19 -16.52 -8.53
CA VAL A 42 -7.58 -16.51 -9.87
C VAL A 42 -7.68 -15.09 -10.41
N LEU A 43 -6.58 -14.57 -10.94
CA LEU A 43 -6.60 -13.28 -11.63
C LEU A 43 -7.32 -13.45 -12.96
N MET A 44 -8.45 -12.78 -13.15
CA MET A 44 -9.32 -12.96 -14.32
C MET A 44 -9.00 -11.95 -15.41
N GLN A 45 -8.90 -10.68 -15.04
CA GLN A 45 -8.70 -9.57 -15.97
C GLN A 45 -7.89 -8.48 -15.31
N VAL A 46 -7.05 -7.81 -16.09
CA VAL A 46 -6.28 -6.64 -15.68
C VAL A 46 -6.68 -5.51 -16.61
N HIS A 47 -7.19 -4.41 -16.04
CA HIS A 47 -7.58 -3.20 -16.76
C HIS A 47 -6.67 -2.05 -16.32
N PRO A 48 -6.49 -0.99 -17.12
CA PRO A 48 -5.54 0.10 -16.81
C PRO A 48 -5.74 0.82 -15.47
N LYS A 49 -6.90 0.70 -14.81
CA LYS A 49 -7.21 1.34 -13.52
C LYS A 49 -7.49 0.36 -12.37
N LEU A 50 -7.83 -0.88 -12.69
CA LEU A 50 -8.27 -1.88 -11.72
C LEU A 50 -8.06 -3.28 -12.30
N PHE A 51 -8.01 -4.27 -11.43
CA PHE A 51 -7.96 -5.67 -11.85
C PHE A 51 -9.09 -6.46 -11.19
N ILE A 52 -9.47 -7.56 -11.81
CA ILE A 52 -10.57 -8.42 -11.39
C ILE A 52 -10.01 -9.78 -11.02
N MET A 53 -10.29 -10.21 -9.79
CA MET A 53 -9.96 -11.55 -9.30
C MET A 53 -11.23 -12.32 -8.96
N GLU A 54 -11.21 -13.62 -9.22
CA GLU A 54 -12.23 -14.55 -8.75
C GLU A 54 -11.73 -15.24 -7.48
N VAL A 55 -12.33 -14.91 -6.35
CA VAL A 55 -11.87 -15.35 -5.02
C VAL A 55 -12.82 -16.40 -4.47
N LYS A 56 -12.28 -17.54 -4.04
CA LYS A 56 -13.08 -18.65 -3.48
C LYS A 56 -13.39 -18.38 -2.00
N ARG A 57 -14.67 -18.17 -1.67
CA ARG A 57 -15.12 -18.01 -0.29
C ARG A 57 -15.38 -19.36 0.39
N LYS A 58 -15.21 -19.42 1.71
CA LYS A 58 -15.54 -20.60 2.55
C LYS A 58 -16.98 -21.11 2.39
N ARG A 59 -17.90 -20.28 1.88
CA ARG A 59 -19.32 -20.61 1.67
C ARG A 59 -19.66 -21.15 0.26
N GLY A 60 -18.66 -21.50 -0.54
CA GLY A 60 -18.84 -22.30 -1.76
C GLY A 60 -19.09 -21.52 -3.06
N VAL A 61 -19.46 -20.24 -2.99
CA VAL A 61 -19.60 -19.39 -4.18
C VAL A 61 -18.31 -18.59 -4.40
N ALA A 62 -17.69 -18.78 -5.57
CA ALA A 62 -16.60 -17.94 -6.03
C ALA A 62 -17.16 -16.52 -6.26
N ALA A 63 -16.49 -15.52 -5.69
CA ALA A 63 -16.91 -14.13 -5.78
C ALA A 63 -15.90 -13.36 -6.63
N ARG A 64 -16.39 -12.70 -7.68
CA ARG A 64 -15.60 -11.74 -8.45
C ARG A 64 -15.43 -10.46 -7.64
N GLN A 65 -14.19 -10.07 -7.40
CA GLN A 65 -13.81 -8.85 -6.71
C GLN A 65 -12.91 -8.03 -7.62
N SER A 66 -13.20 -6.74 -7.70
CA SER A 66 -12.36 -5.76 -8.37
C SER A 66 -11.54 -5.01 -7.32
N TYR A 67 -10.26 -4.84 -7.59
CA TYR A 67 -9.34 -4.10 -6.74
C TYR A 67 -8.60 -3.05 -7.57
N GLN A 68 -8.21 -1.95 -6.94
CA GLN A 68 -7.46 -0.90 -7.59
C GLN A 68 -5.95 -1.07 -7.31
N TYR A 69 -5.10 -0.52 -8.18
CA TYR A 69 -3.65 -0.54 -7.97
C TYR A 69 -3.23 0.20 -6.70
N VAL A 70 -3.97 1.23 -6.33
CA VAL A 70 -3.76 1.98 -5.08
C VAL A 70 -3.97 1.11 -3.84
N ASP A 71 -4.82 0.08 -3.92
CA ASP A 71 -5.05 -0.83 -2.79
C ASP A 71 -3.82 -1.72 -2.54
N ILE A 72 -3.09 -2.09 -3.61
CA ILE A 72 -1.80 -2.79 -3.48
C ILE A 72 -0.75 -1.83 -2.95
N LEU A 73 -0.69 -0.62 -3.51
CA LEU A 73 0.28 0.40 -3.15
C LEU A 73 0.18 0.84 -1.67
N THR A 74 -1.04 0.86 -1.13
CA THR A 74 -1.31 1.24 0.27
C THR A 74 -1.28 0.04 1.24
N GLY A 75 -0.93 -1.17 0.76
CA GLY A 75 -0.93 -2.39 1.57
C GLY A 75 -2.32 -2.88 1.99
N MET A 76 -3.40 -2.28 1.47
CA MET A 76 -4.77 -2.73 1.73
C MET A 76 -5.04 -4.10 1.09
N VAL A 77 -4.36 -4.40 -0.02
CA VAL A 77 -4.46 -5.67 -0.75
C VAL A 77 -3.06 -6.20 -1.02
N GLU A 78 -2.70 -7.32 -0.39
CA GLU A 78 -1.47 -8.04 -0.66
C GLU A 78 -1.77 -9.25 -1.55
N LEU A 79 -0.93 -9.44 -2.57
CA LEU A 79 -0.97 -10.60 -3.45
C LEU A 79 0.28 -11.45 -3.23
N SER A 80 0.08 -12.76 -3.11
CA SER A 80 1.17 -13.73 -2.94
C SER A 80 1.01 -14.92 -3.87
N GLN A 81 2.15 -15.43 -4.35
CA GLN A 81 2.23 -16.66 -5.13
C GLN A 81 3.11 -17.65 -4.36
N ASN A 82 2.60 -18.86 -4.12
CA ASN A 82 3.35 -19.92 -3.41
C ASN A 82 3.92 -19.54 -2.03
N GLY A 83 3.34 -18.53 -1.37
CA GLY A 83 3.80 -18.04 -0.06
C GLY A 83 4.77 -16.85 -0.12
N GLU A 84 5.18 -16.44 -1.31
CA GLU A 84 5.99 -15.24 -1.54
C GLU A 84 5.11 -14.05 -1.93
N ALA A 85 5.30 -12.89 -1.31
CA ALA A 85 4.56 -11.68 -1.63
C ALA A 85 5.07 -11.09 -2.95
N LEU A 86 4.17 -10.88 -3.91
CA LEU A 86 4.53 -10.35 -5.24
C LEU A 86 4.93 -8.88 -5.18
N PHE A 87 4.39 -8.13 -4.21
CA PHE A 87 4.56 -6.69 -4.12
C PHE A 87 5.11 -6.19 -2.77
N GLY A 88 5.57 -7.10 -1.91
CA GLY A 88 6.16 -6.76 -0.61
C GLY A 88 7.25 -5.68 -0.65
N PRO A 89 8.21 -5.73 -1.60
CA PRO A 89 9.27 -4.73 -1.69
C PRO A 89 8.76 -3.31 -1.95
N PHE A 90 7.69 -3.17 -2.75
CA PHE A 90 7.13 -1.86 -3.08
C PHE A 90 6.44 -1.22 -1.87
N ILE A 91 5.87 -2.02 -0.97
CA ILE A 91 5.17 -1.54 0.22
C ILE A 91 6.19 -1.10 1.29
N GLU A 92 7.23 -1.91 1.54
CA GLU A 92 8.29 -1.57 2.50
C GLU A 92 9.04 -0.28 2.11
N GLU A 93 9.26 -0.08 0.80
CA GLU A 93 9.92 1.14 0.29
C GLU A 93 9.04 2.38 0.50
N ILE A 94 7.72 2.26 0.40
CA ILE A 94 6.76 3.36 0.66
C ILE A 94 6.59 3.61 2.16
N GLU A 95 6.47 2.56 2.98
CA GLU A 95 6.35 2.68 4.44
C GLU A 95 7.62 3.31 5.05
N ALA A 96 8.81 2.92 4.58
CA ALA A 96 10.06 3.55 5.00
C ALA A 96 10.15 5.02 4.59
N GLU A 97 9.63 5.39 3.41
CA GLU A 97 9.54 6.78 2.97
C GLU A 97 8.55 7.60 3.84
N ASP A 98 7.41 7.04 4.25
CA ASP A 98 6.42 7.71 5.12
C ASP A 98 6.95 7.87 6.57
N GLU A 99 7.69 6.87 7.08
CA GLU A 99 8.43 6.99 8.34
C GLU A 99 9.51 8.08 8.28
N LEU A 100 10.24 8.22 7.17
CA LEU A 100 11.22 9.30 7.01
C LEU A 100 10.55 10.68 6.90
N VAL A 101 9.41 10.80 6.22
CA VAL A 101 8.67 12.07 6.08
C VAL A 101 8.07 12.50 7.42
N SER A 102 7.54 11.58 8.22
CA SER A 102 7.04 11.87 9.57
C SER A 102 8.16 12.31 10.52
N VAL A 103 9.32 11.65 10.49
CA VAL A 103 10.50 12.04 11.29
C VAL A 103 11.02 13.44 10.91
N ILE A 104 11.01 13.80 9.62
CA ILE A 104 11.42 15.13 9.16
C ILE A 104 10.38 16.19 9.53
N ALA A 105 9.08 15.86 9.53
CA ALA A 105 8.00 16.77 9.90
C ALA A 105 7.98 17.10 11.40
N GLU A 106 8.46 16.21 12.27
CA GLU A 106 8.59 16.45 13.72
C GLU A 106 9.88 17.20 14.10
N GLY A 107 10.85 17.37 13.18
CA GLY A 107 12.19 17.91 13.46
C GLY A 107 12.38 19.43 13.36
N GLN A 108 11.32 20.24 13.20
CA GLN A 108 11.44 21.71 13.06
C GLN A 108 10.69 22.51 14.14
N GLN A 109 10.92 22.27 15.43
CA GLN A 109 10.70 23.28 16.49
C GLN A 109 11.68 23.09 17.65
N GLU A 110 12.88 23.67 17.57
CA GLU A 110 13.53 24.38 18.71
C GLU A 110 14.85 25.04 18.28
N SER A 111 14.79 26.33 17.97
CA SER A 111 15.90 27.30 17.90
C SER A 111 15.19 28.65 17.69
N SER A 112 15.18 29.67 18.54
CA SER A 112 16.12 30.10 19.57
C SER A 112 15.53 31.33 20.27
N GLU A 113 15.58 31.42 21.59
CA GLU A 113 15.72 32.72 22.31
C GLU A 113 16.24 32.48 23.73
N PRO A 114 17.43 33.01 24.13
CA PRO A 114 17.86 32.98 25.52
C PRO A 114 17.25 34.15 26.31
N GLU A 115 16.81 33.88 27.54
CA GLU A 115 16.31 34.87 28.50
C GLU A 115 17.30 36.04 28.72
N LEU A 116 16.80 37.27 28.62
CA LEU A 116 17.36 38.42 29.34
C LEU A 116 16.33 38.92 30.34
N GLN A 117 16.54 38.49 31.59
CA GLN A 117 15.84 38.96 32.77
C GLN A 117 15.97 40.48 32.90
N SER A 118 14.83 41.10 33.14
CA SER A 118 14.63 42.48 33.52
C SER A 118 15.51 42.91 34.71
N LEU A 119 16.33 43.94 34.54
CA LEU A 119 16.84 44.76 35.65
C LEU A 119 15.94 46.02 35.79
N PRO A 120 15.49 46.37 37.00
CA PRO A 120 14.64 47.54 37.22
C PRO A 120 15.44 48.84 37.07
N MET A 121 14.81 49.85 36.47
CA MET A 121 15.33 51.22 36.38
C MET A 121 14.75 52.03 37.55
N ILE A 122 15.57 52.35 38.55
CA ILE A 122 15.39 53.47 39.50
C ILE A 122 16.75 54.16 39.64
#